data_AF-A0A9P6ZW95-F1
#
_entry.id   AF-A0A9P6ZW95-F1
#
_cell.length_a   1.000
_cell.length_b   1.000
_cell.length_c   1.000
_cell.angle_alpha   90.00
_cell.angle_beta   90.00
_cell.angle_gamma   90.00
#
_symmetry.space_group_name_H-M   'P 1'
#
loop_
_entity.id
_entity.type
_entity.pdbx_description
1 polymer ?
#
loop_
_entity_poly.entity_id
_entity_poly.type
_entity_poly.pdbx_seq_one_letter_code
_entity_poly.pdbx_strand_id
1 'polypeptide(L)'
;ENMAQAVFETLDLFGLKGQVLAIMADNASNNDTMCEELQKLCEQEDISFNARRARLRCLPHTTHLSASVMLEGIGAIKASKTTKNHDAYQDCVTAPLTQEHNNDVAGQEDQPEDKSESGENLHQVLLALRKIVHAVCSNPQRRQAWLREVNLSMKLDDTLPQTALMLILNVKTRWSSTHQMLRT
;
A
#
# COMPACT_ATOMS: atom_id res chain seq x y z
N GLU A 1 -16.70 -2.79 -8.07
CA GLU A 1 -17.54 -3.27 -6.95
C GLU A 1 -17.57 -2.17 -5.88
N ASN A 2 -18.73 -1.87 -5.29
CA ASN A 2 -18.84 -0.81 -4.28
C ASN A 2 -18.32 -1.36 -2.94
N MET A 3 -17.27 -0.75 -2.37
CA MET A 3 -16.67 -1.20 -1.10
C MET A 3 -17.70 -1.35 0.03
N ALA A 4 -18.69 -0.46 0.10
CA ALA A 4 -19.74 -0.53 1.12
C ALA A 4 -20.61 -1.78 0.97
N GLN A 5 -20.94 -2.16 -0.27
CA GLN A 5 -21.72 -3.36 -0.57
C GLN A 5 -20.99 -4.62 -0.13
N ALA A 6 -19.70 -4.73 -0.49
CA ALA A 6 -18.87 -5.87 -0.11
C ALA A 6 -18.74 -6.00 1.42
N VAL A 7 -18.57 -4.89 2.13
CA VAL A 7 -18.56 -4.88 3.60
C VAL A 7 -19.91 -5.32 4.16
N PHE A 8 -21.02 -4.77 3.65
CA PHE A 8 -22.37 -5.09 4.14
C PHE A 8 -22.73 -6.57 3.95
N GLU A 9 -22.46 -7.13 2.76
CA GLU A 9 -22.66 -8.55 2.46
C GLU A 9 -21.78 -9.44 3.33
N THR A 10 -20.55 -9.01 3.63
CA THR A 10 -19.67 -9.73 4.55
C THR A 10 -20.24 -9.72 5.98
N LEU A 11 -20.77 -8.58 6.45
CA LEU A 11 -21.42 -8.51 7.76
C LEU A 11 -22.65 -9.40 7.85
N ASP A 12 -23.44 -9.49 6.76
CA ASP A 12 -24.57 -10.40 6.68
C ASP A 12 -24.14 -11.87 6.75
N LEU A 13 -23.11 -12.24 5.97
CA LEU A 13 -22.54 -13.59 5.95
C LEU A 13 -22.13 -14.09 7.34
N PHE A 14 -21.59 -13.20 8.18
CA PHE A 14 -21.16 -13.53 9.53
C PHE A 14 -22.22 -13.26 10.62
N GLY A 15 -23.41 -12.76 10.26
CA GLY A 15 -24.46 -12.42 11.22
C GLY A 15 -24.09 -11.25 12.15
N LEU A 16 -23.25 -10.32 11.67
CA LEU A 16 -22.71 -9.17 12.42
C LEU A 16 -23.42 -7.85 12.09
N LYS A 17 -24.48 -7.88 11.28
CA LYS A 17 -25.29 -6.68 11.01
C LYS A 17 -25.82 -6.07 12.31
N GLY A 18 -25.66 -4.76 12.46
CA GLY A 18 -26.01 -4.02 13.68
C GLY A 18 -25.06 -4.21 14.87
N GLN A 19 -24.00 -5.01 14.74
CA GLN A 19 -22.98 -5.19 15.78
C GLN A 19 -21.72 -4.35 15.55
N VAL A 20 -21.62 -3.67 14.41
CA VAL A 20 -20.46 -2.84 14.06
C VAL A 20 -20.58 -1.46 14.72
N LEU A 21 -19.67 -1.19 15.66
CA LEU A 21 -19.58 0.11 16.31
C LEU A 21 -18.80 1.14 15.48
N ALA A 22 -17.69 0.70 14.87
CA ALA A 22 -16.75 1.59 14.19
C ALA A 22 -15.92 0.85 13.13
N ILE A 23 -15.45 1.59 12.13
CA ILE A 23 -14.60 1.13 11.03
C ILE A 23 -13.30 1.92 11.07
N MET A 24 -12.18 1.23 11.29
CA MET A 24 -10.84 1.80 11.24
C MET A 24 -10.21 1.54 9.88
N ALA A 25 -9.95 2.62 9.14
CA ALA A 25 -9.27 2.57 7.84
C ALA A 25 -8.32 3.77 7.70
N ASP A 26 -7.42 3.74 6.71
CA ASP A 26 -6.49 4.84 6.44
C ASP A 26 -7.18 6.16 6.12
N ASN A 27 -6.42 7.25 5.97
CA ASN A 27 -7.03 8.58 5.83
C ASN A 27 -7.52 8.90 4.40
N ALA A 28 -7.66 7.91 3.52
CA ALA A 28 -8.22 8.12 2.19
C ALA A 28 -9.70 8.53 2.25
N SER A 29 -10.10 9.39 1.30
CA SER A 29 -11.47 9.94 1.22
C SER A 29 -12.51 8.91 0.75
N ASN A 30 -12.09 7.91 -0.03
CA ASN A 30 -12.96 6.81 -0.47
C ASN A 30 -13.53 6.00 0.72
N ASN A 31 -12.82 5.94 1.85
CA ASN A 31 -13.29 5.32 3.08
C ASN A 31 -14.41 6.12 3.75
N ASP A 32 -14.44 7.44 3.53
CA ASP A 32 -15.53 8.29 4.02
C ASP A 32 -16.79 8.01 3.20
N THR A 33 -16.67 7.96 1.86
CA THR A 33 -17.76 7.54 0.96
C THR A 33 -18.28 6.14 1.28
N MET A 34 -17.38 5.19 1.57
CA MET A 34 -17.78 3.83 1.97
C MET A 34 -18.62 3.81 3.24
N CYS A 35 -18.27 4.59 4.27
CA CYS A 35 -19.07 4.67 5.49
C CYS A 35 -20.44 5.33 5.27
N GLU A 36 -20.51 6.34 4.39
CA GLU A 36 -21.77 7.00 4.02
C GLU A 36 -22.72 6.05 3.27
N GLU A 37 -22.21 5.28 2.32
CA GLU A 37 -23.00 4.26 1.63
C GLU A 37 -23.41 3.12 2.56
N LEU A 38 -22.53 2.71 3.48
CA LEU A 38 -22.87 1.69 4.48
C LEU A 38 -24.00 2.17 5.41
N GLN A 39 -24.04 3.45 5.77
CA GLN A 39 -25.15 4.02 6.53
C GLN A 39 -26.48 3.86 5.77
N LYS A 40 -26.51 4.15 4.47
CA LYS A 40 -27.73 3.99 3.64
C LYS A 40 -28.20 2.53 3.61
N LEU A 41 -27.27 1.57 3.51
CA LEU A 41 -27.59 0.14 3.54
C LEU A 41 -28.14 -0.28 4.91
N CYS A 42 -27.56 0.21 6.00
CA CYS A 42 -28.08 -0.03 7.35
C CYS A 42 -29.48 0.57 7.56
N GLU A 43 -29.74 1.78 7.06
CA GLU A 43 -31.06 2.45 7.14
C GLU A 43 -32.15 1.65 6.42
N GLN A 44 -31.83 0.96 5.33
CA GLN A 44 -32.77 0.10 4.61
C GLN A 44 -33.21 -1.13 5.42
N GLU A 45 -32.41 -1.56 6.40
CA GLU A 45 -32.70 -2.69 7.28
C GLU A 45 -33.03 -2.26 8.73
N ASP A 46 -33.33 -0.98 8.96
CA ASP A 46 -33.63 -0.41 10.29
C ASP A 46 -32.49 -0.60 11.32
N ILE A 47 -31.24 -0.60 10.85
CA ILE A 47 -30.05 -0.71 11.67
C ILE A 47 -29.50 0.68 11.99
N SER A 48 -29.35 0.99 13.27
CA SER A 48 -28.73 2.26 13.70
C SER A 48 -27.23 2.26 13.42
N PHE A 49 -26.80 3.01 12.41
CA PHE A 49 -25.40 3.24 12.08
C PHE A 49 -25.19 4.71 11.72
N ASN A 50 -24.12 5.33 12.21
CA ASN A 50 -23.80 6.73 11.89
C ASN A 50 -22.39 6.81 11.32
N ALA A 51 -22.30 7.11 10.02
CA ALA A 51 -21.03 7.12 9.29
C ALA A 51 -19.97 8.00 9.97
N ARG A 52 -20.36 9.21 10.39
CA ARG A 52 -19.46 10.18 11.02
C ARG A 52 -18.92 9.71 12.36
N ARG A 53 -19.73 9.02 13.18
CA ARG A 53 -19.32 8.49 14.49
C ARG A 53 -18.56 7.17 14.38
N ALA A 54 -18.87 6.36 13.38
CA ALA A 54 -18.24 5.06 13.15
C ALA A 54 -16.88 5.18 12.45
N ARG A 55 -16.60 6.28 11.74
CA ARG A 55 -15.36 6.45 10.96
C ARG A 55 -14.15 6.77 11.83
N LEU A 56 -13.28 5.78 12.05
CA LEU A 56 -12.00 5.95 12.75
C LEU A 56 -10.80 5.98 11.78
N ARG A 57 -9.86 6.89 12.00
CA ARG A 57 -8.62 6.97 11.20
C ARG A 57 -7.57 5.99 11.72
N CYS A 58 -6.81 5.39 10.82
CA CYS A 58 -5.69 4.51 11.15
C CYS A 58 -4.58 5.30 11.88
N LEU A 59 -4.32 4.94 13.15
CA LEU A 59 -3.36 5.64 14.01
C LEU A 59 -1.94 5.70 13.40
N PRO A 60 -1.33 4.58 12.94
CA PRO A 60 -0.05 4.64 12.25
C PRO A 60 -0.05 5.63 11.09
N HIS A 61 -1.06 5.60 10.22
CA HIS A 61 -1.14 6.50 9.08
C HIS A 61 -1.23 7.97 9.50
N THR A 62 -2.04 8.28 10.52
CA THR A 62 -2.11 9.65 11.07
C THR A 62 -0.77 10.10 11.66
N THR A 63 -0.06 9.24 12.41
CA THR A 63 1.28 9.54 12.92
C THR A 63 2.28 9.77 11.78
N HIS A 64 2.17 9.03 10.66
CA HIS A 64 2.98 9.29 9.47
C HIS A 64 2.83 10.72 8.99
N LEU A 65 1.57 11.11 8.75
CA LEU A 65 1.23 12.38 8.15
C LEU A 65 1.68 13.52 9.07
N SER A 66 1.48 13.37 10.39
CA SER A 66 1.95 14.34 11.37
C SER A 66 3.48 14.49 11.34
N ALA A 67 4.23 13.38 11.30
CA ALA A 67 5.68 13.42 11.23
C ALA A 67 6.17 14.06 9.92
N SER A 68 5.58 13.69 8.78
CA SER A 68 5.93 14.27 7.48
C SER A 68 5.68 15.78 7.43
N VAL A 69 4.50 16.24 7.88
CA VAL A 69 4.18 17.68 7.94
C VAL A 69 5.13 18.43 8.88
N MET A 70 5.50 17.82 10.01
CA MET A 70 6.48 18.42 10.92
C MET A 70 7.86 18.56 10.26
N LEU A 71 8.33 17.52 9.57
CA LEU A 71 9.62 17.53 8.87
C LEU A 71 9.64 18.53 7.71
N GLU A 72 8.53 18.67 6.97
CA GLU A 72 8.36 19.72 5.95
C GLU A 72 8.42 21.11 6.58
N GLY A 73 7.72 21.32 7.70
CA GLY A 73 7.67 22.61 8.40
C GLY A 73 9.02 23.10 8.93
N ILE A 74 9.93 22.17 9.30
CA ILE A 74 11.30 22.50 9.73
C ILE A 74 12.31 22.50 8.57
N GLY A 75 11.86 22.27 7.33
CA GLY A 75 12.72 22.23 6.14
C GLY A 75 13.63 21.01 6.05
N ALA A 76 13.39 19.96 6.87
CA ALA A 76 14.16 18.72 6.82
C ALA A 76 13.85 17.89 5.57
N ILE A 77 12.64 18.05 5.01
CA ILE A 77 12.23 17.47 3.73
C ILE A 77 11.53 18.54 2.88
N LYS A 78 11.62 18.45 1.55
CA LYS A 78 10.89 19.35 0.66
C LYS A 78 9.40 19.06 0.77
N ALA A 79 8.58 20.11 0.77
CA ALA A 79 7.13 19.98 0.70
C ALA A 79 6.77 19.09 -0.49
N SER A 80 6.19 17.92 -0.23
CA SER A 80 5.69 17.11 -1.32
C SER A 80 4.57 17.93 -1.98
N LYS A 81 4.59 18.07 -3.31
CA LYS A 81 3.41 18.56 -4.01
C LYS A 81 2.33 17.52 -3.75
N THR A 82 1.48 17.74 -2.76
CA THR A 82 0.33 16.89 -2.45
C THR A 82 -0.66 17.01 -3.61
N THR A 83 -0.36 16.35 -4.73
CA THR A 83 -1.39 15.86 -5.64
C THR A 83 -2.31 15.00 -4.79
N LYS A 84 -3.62 15.23 -4.94
CA LYS A 84 -4.71 14.67 -4.13
C LYS A 84 -4.87 13.14 -4.21
N ASN A 85 -3.81 12.39 -4.49
CA ASN A 85 -3.82 10.93 -4.46
C ASN A 85 -3.46 10.46 -3.06
N HIS A 86 -4.52 10.32 -2.28
CA HIS A 86 -4.53 9.70 -0.97
C HIS A 86 -4.46 8.18 -1.16
N ASP A 87 -3.35 7.67 -1.70
CA ASP A 87 -3.20 6.24 -2.01
C ASP A 87 -3.31 5.42 -0.71
N ALA A 88 -4.23 4.46 -0.72
CA ALA A 88 -4.61 3.67 0.44
C ALA A 88 -3.42 2.86 1.00
N TYR A 89 -3.21 2.96 2.31
CA TYR A 89 -2.21 2.22 3.08
C TYR A 89 -2.48 0.70 3.06
N GLN A 90 -3.76 0.30 3.00
CA GLN A 90 -4.13 -1.12 3.04
C GLN A 90 -4.06 -1.83 1.69
N ASP A 91 -4.17 -1.12 0.57
CA ASP A 91 -4.06 -1.72 -0.76
C ASP A 91 -2.66 -2.27 -1.05
N CYS A 92 -1.66 -2.01 -0.21
CA CYS A 92 -0.32 -2.56 -0.42
C CYS A 92 0.00 -3.78 0.46
N VAL A 93 -0.86 -4.12 1.42
CA VAL A 93 -0.65 -5.26 2.33
C VAL A 93 -1.43 -6.49 1.89
N THR A 94 -2.55 -6.31 1.18
CA THR A 94 -3.42 -7.40 0.69
C THR A 94 -3.72 -7.36 -0.80
N ALA A 95 -3.22 -6.40 -1.59
CA ALA A 95 -3.53 -6.38 -3.02
C ALA A 95 -3.03 -7.65 -3.73
N PRO A 96 -3.90 -8.29 -4.53
CA PRO A 96 -3.45 -9.21 -5.56
C PRO A 96 -2.38 -8.53 -6.40
N LEU A 97 -1.31 -9.26 -6.69
CA LEU A 97 -0.20 -8.85 -7.55
C LEU A 97 -0.63 -8.72 -9.04
N THR A 98 -1.81 -8.15 -9.33
CA THR A 98 -2.37 -8.00 -10.67
C THR A 98 -1.91 -6.71 -11.35
N GLN A 99 -2.00 -6.69 -12.67
CA GLN A 99 -1.42 -5.70 -13.58
C GLN A 99 -1.97 -4.28 -13.38
N GLU A 100 -3.20 -4.13 -12.87
CA GLU A 100 -3.89 -2.85 -12.76
C GLU A 100 -3.42 -2.02 -11.56
N HIS A 101 -3.09 -2.65 -10.42
CA HIS A 101 -2.59 -1.97 -9.22
C HIS A 101 -1.14 -1.47 -9.36
N ASN A 102 -0.33 -2.11 -10.20
CA ASN A 102 1.08 -1.72 -10.39
C ASN A 102 1.24 -0.42 -11.19
N ASN A 103 0.27 -0.08 -12.04
CA ASN A 103 0.35 1.12 -12.89
C ASN A 103 -0.02 2.41 -12.16
N ASP A 104 -0.92 2.36 -11.17
CA ASP A 104 -1.30 3.55 -10.38
C ASP A 104 -0.20 4.00 -9.40
N VAL A 105 0.61 3.07 -8.90
CA VAL A 105 1.78 3.38 -8.05
C VAL A 105 2.94 3.99 -8.88
N ALA A 106 2.91 3.82 -10.22
CA ALA A 106 4.02 4.15 -11.13
C ALA A 106 4.14 5.63 -11.52
N GLY A 107 3.19 6.49 -11.13
CA GLY A 107 3.16 7.90 -11.55
C GLY A 107 3.94 8.89 -10.66
N GLN A 108 4.50 8.45 -9.54
CA GLN A 108 5.25 9.34 -8.63
C GLN A 108 6.74 9.34 -8.99
N GLU A 109 7.11 10.10 -10.02
CA GLU A 109 8.50 10.40 -10.35
C GLU A 109 9.18 11.11 -9.15
N ASP A 110 10.15 10.44 -8.53
CA ASP A 110 11.05 11.04 -7.54
C ASP A 110 11.84 12.18 -8.22
N GLN A 111 11.54 13.44 -7.87
CA GLN A 111 12.40 14.57 -8.27
C GLN A 111 13.74 14.48 -7.53
N PRO A 112 14.85 14.89 -8.18
CA PRO A 112 16.18 14.77 -7.58
C PRO A 112 16.31 15.63 -6.30
N GLU A 113 16.64 14.96 -5.19
CA GLU A 113 17.05 15.59 -3.95
C GLU A 113 18.52 16.04 -4.03
N ASP A 114 18.85 17.11 -3.32
CA ASP A 114 20.15 17.80 -3.39
C ASP A 114 21.22 17.13 -2.51
N LYS A 115 22.47 17.26 -2.92
CA LYS A 115 23.49 16.20 -2.90
C LYS A 115 24.44 16.25 -1.70
N SER A 116 24.74 15.08 -1.14
CA SER A 116 26.00 14.82 -0.43
C SER A 116 26.79 13.77 -1.23
N GLU A 117 28.08 13.99 -1.50
CA GLU A 117 28.90 13.16 -2.42
C GLU A 117 28.94 11.66 -2.05
N SER A 118 28.76 11.31 -0.77
CA SER A 118 28.66 9.90 -0.33
C SER A 118 27.25 9.32 -0.52
N GLY A 119 26.22 10.15 -0.40
CA GLY A 119 24.82 9.76 -0.57
C GLY A 119 24.39 9.58 -2.04
N GLU A 120 25.09 10.22 -2.99
CA GLU A 120 24.78 10.11 -4.42
C GLU A 120 24.87 8.66 -4.93
N ASN A 121 25.91 7.93 -4.51
CA ASN A 121 26.12 6.55 -4.97
C ASN A 121 25.08 5.58 -4.40
N LEU A 122 24.77 5.69 -3.10
CA LEU A 122 23.75 4.84 -2.48
C LEU A 122 22.36 5.13 -3.04
N HIS A 123 22.04 6.41 -3.26
CA HIS A 123 20.78 6.82 -3.87
C HIS A 123 20.64 6.28 -5.31
N GLN A 124 21.69 6.37 -6.12
CA GLN A 124 21.69 5.81 -7.47
C GLN A 124 21.52 4.29 -7.49
N VAL A 125 22.21 3.58 -6.58
CA VAL A 125 22.04 2.12 -6.43
C VAL A 125 20.61 1.77 -6.01
N LEU A 126 20.03 2.52 -5.08
CA LEU A 126 18.63 2.33 -4.67
C LEU A 126 17.65 2.56 -5.83
N LEU A 127 17.85 3.61 -6.63
CA LEU A 127 17.03 3.87 -7.81
C LEU A 127 17.16 2.76 -8.86
N ALA A 128 18.38 2.24 -9.08
CA ALA A 128 18.62 1.13 -9.98
C ALA A 128 17.92 -0.15 -9.50
N LEU A 129 18.02 -0.47 -8.20
CA LEU A 129 17.34 -1.61 -7.58
C LEU A 129 15.82 -1.49 -7.73
N ARG A 130 15.25 -0.32 -7.42
CA ARG A 130 13.81 -0.05 -7.60
C ARG A 130 13.37 -0.31 -9.04
N LYS A 131 14.15 0.17 -10.02
CA LYS A 131 13.85 -0.04 -11.46
C LYS A 131 13.87 -1.51 -11.84
N ILE A 132 14.85 -2.29 -11.36
CA ILE A 132 14.95 -3.73 -11.64
C ILE A 132 13.76 -4.47 -11.03
N VAL A 133 13.51 -4.26 -9.73
CA VAL A 133 12.38 -4.88 -9.02
C VAL A 133 11.07 -4.54 -9.72
N HIS A 134 10.87 -3.27 -10.08
CA HIS A 134 9.69 -2.85 -10.83
C HIS A 134 9.59 -3.53 -12.21
N ALA A 135 10.69 -3.62 -12.96
CA ALA A 135 10.71 -4.23 -14.28
C ALA A 135 10.39 -5.73 -14.24
N VAL A 136 10.83 -6.45 -13.20
CA VAL A 136 10.50 -7.87 -12.99
C VAL A 136 9.05 -8.04 -12.57
N CYS A 137 8.59 -7.22 -11.63
CA CYS A 137 7.26 -7.35 -11.04
C CYS A 137 6.13 -6.72 -11.86
N SER A 138 6.38 -5.90 -12.89
CA SER A 138 5.30 -5.26 -13.67
C SER A 138 4.67 -6.17 -14.73
N ASN A 139 5.37 -7.20 -15.22
CA ASN A 139 4.92 -8.06 -16.32
C ASN A 139 4.78 -9.54 -15.89
N PRO A 140 3.62 -10.20 -16.09
CA PRO A 140 3.42 -11.61 -15.73
C PRO A 140 4.47 -12.58 -16.32
N GLN A 141 4.89 -12.36 -17.58
CA GLN A 141 5.90 -13.19 -18.23
C GLN A 141 7.27 -13.04 -17.56
N ARG A 142 7.61 -11.83 -17.12
CA ARG A 142 8.87 -11.54 -16.41
C ARG A 142 8.86 -12.13 -15.01
N ARG A 143 7.73 -12.09 -14.30
CA ARG A 143 7.55 -12.80 -13.01
C ARG A 143 7.75 -14.30 -13.17
N GLN A 144 7.19 -14.91 -14.22
CA GLN A 144 7.38 -16.32 -14.51
C GLN A 144 8.83 -16.66 -14.89
N ALA A 145 9.51 -15.79 -15.63
CA ALA A 145 10.93 -15.95 -15.94
C ALA A 145 11.79 -15.90 -14.66
N TRP A 146 11.55 -14.92 -13.79
CA TRP A 146 12.20 -14.80 -12.48
C TRP A 146 12.00 -16.06 -11.64
N LEU A 147 10.75 -16.52 -11.48
CA LEU A 147 10.47 -17.72 -10.69
C LEU A 147 11.15 -18.96 -11.27
N ARG A 148 11.26 -19.08 -12.60
CA ARG A 148 12.00 -20.18 -13.24
C ARG A 148 13.47 -20.17 -12.84
N GLU A 149 14.14 -19.02 -12.91
CA GLU A 149 15.55 -18.89 -12.53
C GLU A 149 15.80 -19.15 -11.03
N VAL A 150 14.91 -18.65 -10.16
CA VAL A 150 14.99 -18.91 -8.72
C VAL A 150 14.83 -20.39 -8.43
N ASN A 151 13.85 -21.06 -9.04
CA ASN A 151 13.65 -22.50 -8.88
C ASN A 151 14.83 -23.32 -9.42
N LEU A 152 15.50 -22.87 -10.48
CA LEU A 152 16.71 -23.53 -10.99
C LEU A 152 17.86 -23.39 -10.00
N SER A 153 18.10 -22.19 -9.48
CA SER A 153 19.14 -21.93 -8.47
C SER A 153 18.91 -22.74 -7.19
N MET A 154 17.66 -22.86 -6.75
CA MET A 154 17.29 -23.67 -5.57
C MET A 154 17.55 -25.17 -5.76
N LYS A 155 17.45 -25.70 -6.99
CA LYS A 155 17.78 -27.11 -7.27
C LYS A 155 19.28 -27.38 -7.26
N LEU A 156 20.09 -26.34 -7.36
CA LEU A 156 21.54 -26.43 -7.38
C LEU A 156 22.16 -26.21 -5.99
N ASP A 157 21.38 -25.69 -5.04
CA ASP A 157 21.84 -25.36 -3.69
C ASP A 157 20.78 -25.75 -2.64
N ASP A 158 21.01 -26.90 -2.00
CA ASP A 158 20.14 -27.47 -0.96
C ASP A 158 20.10 -26.64 0.33
N THR A 159 20.90 -25.58 0.46
CA THR A 159 20.88 -24.68 1.63
C THR A 159 19.80 -23.60 1.54
N LEU A 160 19.19 -23.43 0.36
CA LEU A 160 18.18 -22.41 0.10
C LEU A 160 16.78 -22.83 0.61
N PRO A 161 15.92 -21.86 0.97
CA PRO A 161 14.54 -22.13 1.40
C PRO A 161 13.76 -22.91 0.34
N GLN A 162 12.93 -23.89 0.73
CA GLN A 162 12.15 -24.74 -0.20
C GLN A 162 11.07 -24.02 -1.01
N THR A 163 10.90 -22.71 -0.83
CA THR A 163 9.87 -21.92 -1.54
C THR A 163 10.50 -20.77 -2.31
N ALA A 164 10.28 -20.76 -3.62
CA ALA A 164 10.73 -19.67 -4.49
C ALA A 164 9.97 -18.37 -4.15
N LEU A 165 10.71 -17.32 -3.79
CA LEU A 165 10.15 -16.02 -3.42
C LEU A 165 10.18 -15.04 -4.60
N MET A 166 9.26 -14.08 -4.58
CA MET A 166 9.23 -12.95 -5.50
C MET A 166 9.91 -11.73 -4.86
N LEU A 167 10.44 -10.83 -5.70
CA LEU A 167 10.99 -9.56 -5.25
C LEU A 167 9.90 -8.67 -4.61
N ILE A 168 10.25 -7.99 -3.52
CA ILE A 168 9.34 -7.07 -2.82
C ILE A 168 9.43 -5.68 -3.47
N LEU A 169 8.30 -5.20 -4.01
CA LEU A 169 8.18 -3.85 -4.55
C LEU A 169 8.43 -2.80 -3.46
N ASN A 170 9.15 -1.73 -3.81
CA ASN A 170 9.22 -0.55 -2.96
C ASN A 170 7.98 0.33 -3.19
N VAL A 171 7.10 0.35 -2.19
CA VAL A 171 5.87 1.13 -2.18
C VAL A 171 6.03 2.30 -1.21
N LYS A 172 5.79 3.52 -1.69
CA LYS A 172 5.92 4.74 -0.89
C LYS A 172 4.98 4.78 0.32
N THR A 173 3.77 4.24 0.18
CA THR A 173 2.75 4.20 1.25
C THR A 173 3.05 3.15 2.34
N ARG A 174 4.01 2.24 2.12
CA ARG A 174 4.44 1.23 3.08
C ARG A 174 5.76 1.64 3.73
N TRP A 175 5.70 2.04 5.00
CA TRP A 175 6.84 2.62 5.74
C TRP A 175 8.15 1.84 5.70
N SER A 176 8.07 0.51 5.69
CA SER A 176 9.24 -0.37 5.69
C SER A 176 9.57 -0.92 4.31
N SER A 177 8.94 -0.44 3.23
CA SER A 177 9.06 -1.07 1.92
C SER A 177 10.48 -1.02 1.36
N THR A 178 11.19 0.10 1.54
CA THR A 178 12.59 0.21 1.09
C THR A 178 13.47 -0.74 1.90
N HIS A 179 13.29 -0.78 3.22
CA HIS A 179 14.02 -1.71 4.07
C HIS A 179 13.71 -3.18 3.72
N GLN A 180 12.46 -3.53 3.44
CA GLN A 180 12.05 -4.89 3.09
C GLN A 180 12.56 -5.32 1.72
N MET A 181 12.55 -4.43 0.73
CA MET A 181 13.15 -4.67 -0.59
C MET A 181 14.65 -4.98 -0.49
N LEU A 182 15.35 -4.42 0.52
CA LEU A 182 16.79 -4.62 0.71
C LEU A 182 17.15 -5.82 1.58
N ARG A 183 16.21 -6.35 2.37
CA ARG A 183 16.47 -7.40 3.37
C ARG A 183 16.06 -8.81 2.90
N THR A 184 15.49 -8.95 1.71
CA THR A 184 15.22 -10.26 1.07
C THR A 184 16.51 -11.00 0.75
#